data_AF-A0A2K1ZLG8-F1
#
_entry.id   AF-A0A2K1ZLG8-F1
#
_cell.length_a   1.000
_cell.length_b   1.000
_cell.length_c   1.000
_cell.angle_alpha   90.00
_cell.angle_beta   90.00
_cell.angle_gamma   90.00
#
_symmetry.space_group_name_H-M   'P 1'
#
loop_
_entity.id
_entity.type
_entity.pdbx_description
1 polymer ?
#
loop_
_entity_poly.entity_id
_entity_poly.type
_entity_poly.pdbx_seq_one_letter_code
_entity_poly.pdbx_strand_id
1 'polypeptide(L)'
;PTYVTLDNASSKSSQSTGPKRAHSSSSKTSHHHHWQVVMMELILVDSHSLARSVWEIVVGRLMPSSMETIRERLTHIERVLGPLAEKENQSVNDRLAYVVEMEKRVLKGEIAVLKRAVATVPMGGGTSKPRIPEPKPFGGAKSFKELENFLWDMEQYFGVARIGVDE
;
A
#
# COMPACT_ATOMS: atom_id res chain seq x y z
N PRO A 1 33.31 25.58 -44.07
CA PRO A 1 34.00 26.91 -44.06
C PRO A 1 33.00 28.01 -44.44
N THR A 2 32.65 29.03 -43.65
CA THR A 2 33.33 29.80 -42.61
C THR A 2 32.29 30.74 -41.95
N TYR A 3 32.05 30.55 -40.65
CA TYR A 3 32.09 31.50 -39.53
C TYR A 3 31.79 33.03 -39.65
N VAL A 4 31.18 33.53 -38.54
CA VAL A 4 31.15 34.90 -37.93
C VAL A 4 30.00 35.83 -38.38
N THR A 5 28.94 36.04 -37.58
CA THR A 5 28.74 37.00 -36.45
C THR A 5 28.80 38.49 -36.87
N LEU A 6 27.81 39.29 -36.45
CA LEU A 6 28.00 40.53 -35.65
C LEU A 6 26.65 41.24 -35.44
N ASP A 7 26.26 41.35 -34.18
CA ASP A 7 25.38 42.40 -33.67
C ASP A 7 26.04 43.77 -33.90
N ASN A 8 25.28 44.82 -34.24
CA ASN A 8 25.24 46.06 -33.44
C ASN A 8 24.26 47.14 -33.93
N ALA A 9 23.77 47.89 -32.96
CA ALA A 9 23.54 49.34 -32.96
C ALA A 9 22.30 49.98 -33.66
N SER A 10 21.35 50.35 -32.80
CA SER A 10 21.02 51.75 -32.41
C SER A 10 20.49 52.77 -33.45
N SER A 11 19.23 53.16 -33.20
CA SER A 11 18.68 54.53 -33.20
C SER A 11 18.46 55.33 -34.50
N LYS A 12 17.18 55.69 -34.75
CA LYS A 12 16.62 57.05 -35.05
C LYS A 12 15.15 56.91 -35.54
N SER A 13 14.18 57.47 -34.83
CA SER A 13 13.57 58.80 -35.00
C SER A 13 12.64 58.98 -36.22
N SER A 14 11.34 59.13 -35.88
CA SER A 14 10.32 60.02 -36.46
C SER A 14 9.85 59.86 -37.93
N GLN A 15 8.60 59.44 -38.15
CA GLN A 15 7.50 60.30 -38.67
C GLN A 15 6.24 59.52 -39.10
N SER A 16 5.12 59.94 -38.52
CA SER A 16 3.75 60.06 -39.04
C SER A 16 3.45 59.55 -40.47
N THR A 17 2.55 58.56 -40.57
CA THR A 17 1.50 58.46 -41.61
C THR A 17 0.32 57.61 -41.07
N GLY A 18 -0.93 57.99 -41.38
CA GLY A 18 -2.18 57.42 -40.84
C GLY A 18 -2.58 56.02 -41.34
N PRO A 19 -3.88 55.67 -41.22
CA PRO A 19 -4.47 54.94 -40.11
C PRO A 19 -4.44 53.41 -40.34
N LYS A 20 -4.06 52.64 -39.31
CA LYS A 20 -4.21 51.18 -39.31
C LYS A 20 -4.97 50.70 -38.07
N ARG A 21 -6.26 50.47 -38.28
CA ARG A 21 -7.14 49.44 -37.70
C ARG A 21 -6.63 48.84 -36.37
N ALA A 22 -7.08 49.40 -35.25
CA ALA A 22 -6.87 48.83 -33.94
C ALA A 22 -7.69 47.53 -33.79
N HIS A 23 -7.03 46.39 -33.85
CA HIS A 23 -7.49 45.21 -33.12
C HIS A 23 -6.91 45.31 -31.72
N SER A 24 -7.67 45.87 -30.78
CA SER A 24 -7.28 45.99 -29.38
C SER A 24 -7.38 44.61 -28.71
N SER A 25 -6.23 43.99 -28.52
CA SER A 25 -6.01 43.02 -27.47
C SER A 25 -6.12 43.72 -26.11
N SER A 26 -7.27 43.61 -25.43
CA SER A 26 -7.37 43.63 -23.95
C SER A 26 -8.84 43.59 -23.54
N SER A 27 -9.36 42.41 -23.23
CA SER A 27 -10.75 42.26 -22.73
C SER A 27 -10.85 41.38 -21.49
N LYS A 28 -9.72 40.95 -20.92
CA LYS A 28 -9.73 40.00 -19.78
C LYS A 28 -9.82 40.67 -18.40
N THR A 29 -9.47 41.94 -18.25
CA THR A 29 -9.64 42.67 -16.97
C THR A 29 -11.02 43.32 -16.83
N SER A 30 -11.67 43.66 -17.96
CA SER A 30 -12.97 44.31 -17.98
C SER A 30 -14.09 43.44 -17.37
N HIS A 31 -14.09 42.13 -17.61
CA HIS A 31 -15.12 41.23 -17.08
C HIS A 31 -15.05 41.08 -15.55
N HIS A 32 -13.84 40.99 -14.99
CA HIS A 32 -13.64 40.90 -13.54
C HIS A 32 -13.97 42.23 -12.84
N HIS A 33 -13.57 43.36 -13.44
CA HIS A 33 -13.98 44.68 -12.96
C HIS A 33 -15.48 44.93 -13.11
N HIS A 34 -16.12 44.36 -14.14
CA HIS A 34 -17.56 44.44 -14.33
C HIS A 34 -18.31 43.68 -13.22
N TRP A 35 -17.89 42.46 -12.90
CA TRP A 35 -18.46 41.72 -11.77
C TRP A 35 -18.19 42.41 -10.43
N GLN A 36 -17.02 43.01 -10.23
CA GLN A 36 -16.73 43.78 -9.02
C GLN A 36 -17.55 45.08 -8.91
N VAL A 37 -17.74 45.82 -10.01
CA VAL A 37 -18.56 47.04 -10.04
C VAL A 37 -20.03 46.71 -9.86
N VAL A 38 -20.53 45.63 -10.48
CA VAL A 38 -21.89 45.13 -10.26
C VAL A 38 -22.08 44.68 -8.81
N MET A 39 -21.08 44.03 -8.21
CA MET A 39 -21.09 43.68 -6.78
C MET A 39 -21.06 44.92 -5.88
N MET A 40 -20.43 46.03 -6.30
CA MET A 40 -20.36 47.29 -5.55
C MET A 40 -21.61 48.17 -5.70
N GLU A 41 -22.23 48.20 -6.88
CA GLU A 41 -23.51 48.88 -7.14
C GLU A 41 -24.67 48.19 -6.40
N LEU A 42 -24.63 46.86 -6.25
CA LEU A 42 -25.58 46.12 -5.42
C LEU A 42 -25.44 46.43 -3.92
N ILE A 43 -24.31 47.03 -3.51
CA ILE A 43 -24.06 47.42 -2.11
C ILE A 43 -24.66 48.81 -1.78
N LEU A 44 -25.01 49.62 -2.79
CA LEU A 44 -25.48 51.01 -2.58
C LEU A 44 -27.01 51.19 -2.59
N VAL A 45 -27.77 50.13 -2.90
CA VAL A 45 -29.23 50.10 -2.77
C VAL A 45 -29.59 49.18 -1.60
N ASP A 46 -29.72 49.72 -0.39
CA ASP A 46 -30.05 48.99 0.86
C ASP A 46 -29.57 47.53 0.89
N SER A 47 -28.25 47.35 0.69
CA SER A 47 -27.58 46.05 0.53
C SER A 47 -27.93 45.04 1.61
N HIS A 48 -28.18 45.52 2.82
CA HIS A 48 -28.54 44.68 3.95
C HIS A 48 -29.93 44.04 3.78
N SER A 49 -30.91 44.76 3.23
CA SER A 49 -32.26 44.25 3.01
C SER A 49 -32.33 43.27 1.83
N LEU A 50 -31.65 43.59 0.73
CA LEU A 50 -31.55 42.71 -0.44
C LEU A 50 -30.71 41.46 -0.16
N ALA A 51 -29.54 41.61 0.46
CA ALA A 51 -28.70 40.47 0.84
C ALA A 51 -29.39 39.57 1.87
N ARG A 52 -30.13 40.14 2.82
CA ARG A 52 -30.95 39.38 3.77
C ARG A 52 -32.07 38.62 3.06
N SER A 53 -32.75 39.25 2.10
CA SER A 53 -33.81 38.60 1.32
C SER A 53 -33.28 37.43 0.49
N VAL A 54 -32.12 37.61 -0.16
CA VAL A 54 -31.44 36.54 -0.90
C VAL A 54 -30.99 35.41 0.05
N TRP A 55 -30.45 35.75 1.21
CA TRP A 55 -30.07 34.77 2.23
C TRP A 55 -31.28 33.96 2.74
N GLU A 56 -32.40 34.59 3.04
CA GLU A 56 -33.62 33.90 3.48
C GLU A 56 -34.20 32.99 2.38
N ILE A 57 -34.07 33.38 1.11
CA ILE A 57 -34.53 32.53 0.00
C ILE A 57 -33.58 31.33 -0.17
N VAL A 58 -32.27 31.58 -0.28
CA VAL A 58 -31.30 30.53 -0.57
C VAL A 58 -31.10 29.62 0.63
N VAL A 59 -30.84 30.17 1.81
CA VAL A 59 -30.55 29.43 3.04
C VAL A 59 -31.81 29.08 3.81
N GLY A 60 -32.81 29.97 3.86
CA GLY A 60 -34.03 29.75 4.63
C GLY A 60 -35.08 28.88 3.93
N ARG A 61 -35.10 28.82 2.59
CA ARG A 61 -36.12 28.08 1.82
C ARG A 61 -35.54 27.04 0.86
N LEU A 62 -34.58 27.41 0.03
CA LEU A 62 -34.08 26.56 -1.04
C LEU A 62 -33.15 25.44 -0.53
N MET A 63 -32.19 25.78 0.33
CA MET A 63 -31.25 24.83 0.94
C MET A 63 -31.94 23.75 1.78
N PRO A 64 -32.90 24.07 2.68
CA PRO A 64 -33.63 23.05 3.43
C PRO A 64 -34.38 22.08 2.52
N SER A 65 -35.03 22.59 1.48
CA SER A 65 -35.77 21.77 0.51
C SER A 65 -34.85 20.86 -0.32
N SER A 66 -33.73 21.40 -0.81
CA SER A 66 -32.72 20.61 -1.52
C SER A 66 -32.06 19.56 -0.62
N MET A 67 -31.73 19.93 0.61
CA MET A 67 -31.19 19.02 1.61
C MET A 67 -32.19 17.92 1.97
N GLU A 68 -33.48 18.20 1.99
CA GLU A 68 -34.49 17.17 2.22
C GLU A 68 -34.54 16.17 1.08
N THR A 69 -34.47 16.65 -0.16
CA THR A 69 -34.36 15.77 -1.34
C THR A 69 -33.10 14.91 -1.28
N ILE A 70 -31.97 15.47 -0.83
CA ILE A 70 -30.72 14.73 -0.63
C ILE A 70 -30.87 13.69 0.48
N ARG A 71 -31.50 14.05 1.61
CA ARG A 71 -31.77 13.13 2.72
C ARG A 71 -32.66 11.98 2.31
N GLU A 72 -33.76 12.24 1.60
CA GLU A 72 -34.65 11.19 1.08
C GLU A 72 -33.91 10.22 0.14
N ARG A 73 -33.03 10.74 -0.71
CA ARG A 73 -32.21 9.89 -1.58
C ARG A 73 -31.19 9.09 -0.78
N LEU A 74 -30.56 9.69 0.22
CA LEU A 74 -29.61 9.00 1.09
C LEU A 74 -30.28 7.88 1.86
N THR A 75 -31.44 8.13 2.48
CA THR A 75 -32.20 7.10 3.20
C THR A 75 -32.67 5.98 2.28
N HIS A 76 -33.05 6.31 1.03
CA HIS A 76 -33.38 5.29 0.03
C HIS A 76 -32.17 4.43 -0.34
N ILE A 77 -31.01 5.05 -0.56
CA ILE A 77 -29.74 4.36 -0.85
C ILE A 77 -29.37 3.46 0.33
N GLU A 78 -29.41 3.95 1.56
CA GLU A 78 -29.12 3.17 2.77
C GLU A 78 -30.05 1.96 2.91
N ARG A 79 -31.35 2.15 2.66
CA ARG A 79 -32.35 1.07 2.72
C ARG A 79 -32.08 -0.03 1.69
N VAL A 80 -31.56 0.32 0.51
CA VAL A 80 -31.28 -0.65 -0.57
C VAL A 80 -29.90 -1.29 -0.40
N LEU A 81 -28.87 -0.49 -0.11
CA LEU A 81 -27.48 -0.96 -0.03
C LEU A 81 -27.16 -1.65 1.30
N GLY A 82 -27.78 -1.25 2.41
CA GLY A 82 -27.52 -1.86 3.72
C GLY A 82 -27.71 -3.38 3.72
N PRO A 83 -28.91 -3.88 3.38
CA PRO A 83 -29.17 -5.33 3.31
C PRO A 83 -28.32 -6.05 2.27
N LEU A 84 -27.98 -5.38 1.15
CA LEU A 84 -27.14 -5.97 0.11
C LEU A 84 -25.71 -6.16 0.61
N ALA A 85 -25.15 -5.15 1.28
CA ALA A 85 -23.81 -5.20 1.87
C ALA A 85 -23.73 -6.24 2.99
N GLU A 86 -24.76 -6.33 3.84
CA GLU A 86 -24.85 -7.38 4.86
C GLU A 86 -24.91 -8.78 4.26
N LYS A 87 -25.72 -8.97 3.21
CA LYS A 87 -25.82 -10.26 2.51
C LYS A 87 -24.51 -10.67 1.85
N GLU A 88 -23.82 -9.73 1.20
CA GLU A 88 -22.52 -9.99 0.60
C GLU A 88 -21.49 -10.36 1.67
N ASN A 89 -21.42 -9.60 2.76
CA ASN A 89 -20.54 -9.90 3.89
C ASN A 89 -20.86 -11.27 4.50
N GLN A 90 -22.12 -11.60 4.69
CA GLN A 90 -22.55 -12.91 5.19
C GLN A 90 -22.12 -14.02 4.22
N SER A 91 -22.34 -13.82 2.91
CA SER A 91 -21.92 -14.78 1.87
C SER A 91 -20.40 -14.98 1.85
N VAL A 92 -19.61 -13.91 2.00
CA VAL A 92 -18.16 -14.00 2.10
C VAL A 92 -17.75 -14.76 3.36
N ASN A 93 -18.37 -14.46 4.50
CA ASN A 93 -18.11 -15.15 5.76
C ASN A 93 -18.46 -16.64 5.69
N ASP A 94 -19.58 -17.00 5.07
CA ASP A 94 -20.01 -18.40 4.91
C ASP A 94 -19.00 -19.17 4.04
N ARG A 95 -18.53 -18.56 2.95
CA ARG A 95 -17.48 -19.13 2.09
C ARG A 95 -16.15 -19.29 2.84
N LEU A 96 -15.76 -18.29 3.62
CA LEU A 96 -14.55 -18.34 4.44
C LEU A 96 -14.65 -19.46 5.49
N ALA A 97 -15.79 -19.56 6.18
CA ALA A 97 -16.04 -20.61 7.16
C ALA A 97 -15.96 -22.01 6.53
N TYR A 98 -16.50 -22.17 5.32
CA TYR A 98 -16.38 -23.42 4.56
C TYR A 98 -14.92 -23.78 4.27
N VAL A 99 -14.13 -22.83 3.74
CA VAL A 99 -12.71 -23.06 3.43
C VAL A 99 -11.93 -23.43 4.69
N VAL A 100 -12.12 -22.69 5.78
CA VAL A 100 -11.45 -22.95 7.06
C VAL A 100 -11.79 -24.35 7.60
N GLU A 101 -13.05 -24.76 7.53
CA GLU A 101 -13.44 -26.11 7.97
C GLU A 101 -12.91 -27.21 7.04
N MET A 102 -12.77 -26.96 5.73
CA MET A 102 -12.11 -27.90 4.82
C MET A 102 -10.63 -28.04 5.14
N GLU A 103 -9.88 -26.94 5.27
CA GLU A 103 -8.46 -26.96 5.62
C GLU A 103 -8.22 -27.62 6.97
N LYS A 104 -9.06 -27.34 7.96
CA LYS A 104 -9.03 -28.01 9.27
C LYS A 104 -9.20 -29.52 9.16
N ARG A 105 -10.06 -30.01 8.27
CA ARG A 105 -10.23 -31.45 8.03
C ARG A 105 -8.98 -32.05 7.38
N VAL A 106 -8.41 -31.37 6.38
CA VAL A 106 -7.17 -31.79 5.71
C VAL A 106 -6.03 -31.88 6.71
N LEU A 107 -5.77 -30.81 7.47
CA LEU A 107 -4.72 -30.76 8.49
C LEU A 107 -4.91 -31.84 9.57
N LYS A 108 -6.14 -32.08 10.02
CA LYS A 108 -6.43 -33.19 10.95
C LYS A 108 -6.06 -34.55 10.35
N GLY A 109 -6.33 -34.76 9.07
CA GLY A 109 -5.95 -35.97 8.35
C GLY A 109 -4.43 -36.14 8.27
N GLU A 110 -3.71 -35.11 7.85
CA GLU A 110 -2.25 -35.10 7.76
C GLU A 110 -1.60 -35.36 9.12
N ILE A 111 -2.06 -34.69 10.18
CA ILE A 111 -1.59 -34.92 11.55
C ILE A 111 -1.83 -36.38 11.97
N ALA A 112 -2.97 -36.97 11.64
CA ALA A 112 -3.25 -38.37 11.98
C ALA A 112 -2.30 -39.34 11.25
N VAL A 113 -1.98 -39.07 9.98
CA VAL A 113 -1.01 -39.85 9.20
C VAL A 113 0.39 -39.69 9.80
N LEU A 114 0.84 -38.47 10.09
CA LEU A 114 2.13 -38.21 10.71
C LEU A 114 2.25 -38.89 12.07
N LYS A 115 1.23 -38.78 12.92
CA LYS A 115 1.18 -39.46 14.23
C LYS A 115 1.30 -40.96 14.08
N ARG A 116 0.61 -41.57 13.11
CA ARG A 116 0.72 -43.00 12.83
C ARG A 116 2.13 -43.36 12.35
N ALA A 117 2.68 -42.61 11.41
CA ALA A 117 4.04 -42.83 10.91
C ALA A 117 5.06 -42.82 12.05
N VAL A 118 5.00 -41.80 12.93
CA VAL A 118 5.85 -41.70 14.12
C VAL A 118 5.65 -42.86 15.08
N ALA A 119 4.40 -43.27 15.35
CA ALA A 119 4.12 -44.42 16.22
C ALA A 119 4.56 -45.77 15.63
N THR A 120 4.64 -45.88 14.30
CA THR A 120 5.11 -47.07 13.60
C THR A 120 6.62 -47.09 13.37
N VAL A 121 7.34 -46.00 13.64
CA VAL A 121 8.80 -46.04 13.73
C VAL A 121 9.11 -46.96 14.91
N PRO A 122 9.84 -48.08 14.71
CA PRO A 122 10.22 -48.94 15.81
C PRO A 122 11.04 -48.12 16.80
N MET A 123 10.48 -47.83 17.97
CA MET A 123 11.22 -47.27 19.11
C MET A 123 12.08 -48.34 19.78
N GLY A 124 12.58 -49.28 18.97
CA GLY A 124 13.01 -50.61 19.34
C GLY A 124 13.94 -51.15 18.25
N GLY A 125 15.04 -50.44 18.06
CA GLY A 125 16.25 -50.93 17.41
C GLY A 125 17.40 -50.91 18.40
N GLY A 126 17.24 -51.59 19.54
CA GLY A 126 18.30 -51.89 20.49
C GLY A 126 18.89 -50.69 21.23
N THR A 127 18.98 -50.80 22.54
CA THR A 127 20.00 -50.11 23.34
C THR A 127 21.41 -50.61 23.02
N SER A 128 21.73 -50.90 21.75
CA SER A 128 23.12 -50.87 21.34
C SER A 128 23.47 -49.40 21.29
N LYS A 129 23.99 -48.89 22.42
CA LYS A 129 24.87 -47.72 22.42
C LYS A 129 25.67 -47.79 21.12
N PRO A 130 25.59 -46.79 20.22
CA PRO A 130 26.34 -46.83 18.97
C PRO A 130 27.77 -47.15 19.39
N ARG A 131 28.29 -48.31 18.98
CA ARG A 131 29.62 -48.74 19.40
C ARG A 131 30.56 -47.80 18.68
N ILE A 132 30.99 -46.77 19.41
CA ILE A 132 31.83 -45.73 18.87
C ILE A 132 33.11 -46.44 18.41
N PRO A 133 33.42 -46.41 17.11
CA PRO A 133 34.64 -47.04 16.62
C PRO A 133 35.82 -46.41 17.34
N GLU A 134 36.66 -47.24 17.96
CA GLU A 134 37.88 -46.73 18.58
C GLU A 134 38.76 -46.09 17.50
N PRO A 135 39.29 -44.89 17.75
CA PRO A 135 40.14 -44.21 16.79
C PRO A 135 41.42 -45.02 16.59
N LYS A 136 41.94 -44.99 15.36
CA LYS A 136 43.13 -45.77 15.01
C LYS A 136 44.32 -45.30 15.87
N PRO A 137 45.11 -46.21 16.47
CA PRO A 137 46.28 -45.82 17.25
C PRO A 137 47.30 -45.12 16.36
N PHE A 138 47.91 -44.04 16.87
CA PHE A 138 48.96 -43.31 16.17
C PHE A 138 50.19 -44.22 15.98
N GLY A 139 50.64 -44.40 14.74
CA GLY A 139 51.73 -45.30 14.38
C GLY A 139 53.12 -44.74 14.70
N GLY A 140 53.22 -43.54 15.29
CA GLY A 140 54.47 -42.91 15.67
C GLY A 140 55.29 -42.37 14.50
N ALA A 141 54.75 -42.36 13.27
CA ALA A 141 55.47 -41.85 12.12
C ALA A 141 55.61 -40.32 12.22
N LYS A 142 56.78 -39.79 11.81
CA LYS A 142 57.05 -38.35 11.73
C LYS A 142 56.41 -37.72 10.48
N SER A 143 55.14 -38.04 10.23
CA SER A 143 54.34 -37.52 9.13
C SER A 143 53.31 -36.53 9.67
N PHE A 144 53.39 -35.27 9.26
CA PHE A 144 52.40 -34.25 9.62
C PHE A 144 50.97 -34.70 9.27
N LYS A 145 50.81 -35.40 8.14
CA LYS A 145 49.52 -35.90 7.66
C LYS A 145 48.93 -37.00 8.54
N GLU A 146 49.77 -37.85 9.14
CA GLU A 146 49.30 -38.88 10.07
C GLU A 146 48.88 -38.26 11.40
N LEU A 147 49.62 -37.25 11.86
CA LEU A 147 49.27 -36.49 13.05
C LEU A 147 47.95 -35.73 12.86
N GLU A 148 47.76 -35.08 11.72
CA GLU A 148 46.52 -34.35 11.38
C GLU A 148 45.31 -35.29 11.32
N ASN A 149 45.44 -36.43 10.65
CA ASN A 149 44.37 -37.45 10.60
C ASN A 149 44.02 -37.98 11.99
N PHE A 150 45.02 -38.25 12.83
CA PHE A 150 44.81 -38.75 14.19
C PHE A 150 44.06 -37.72 15.07
N LEU A 151 44.42 -36.44 14.97
CA LEU A 151 43.74 -35.38 15.70
C LEU A 151 42.29 -35.21 15.22
N TRP A 152 42.05 -35.30 13.91
CA TRP A 152 40.71 -35.26 13.35
C TRP A 152 39.86 -36.45 13.82
N ASP A 153 40.40 -37.67 13.78
CA ASP A 153 39.74 -38.89 14.28
C ASP A 153 39.38 -38.78 15.77
N MET A 154 40.27 -38.18 16.58
CA MET A 154 40.03 -37.94 18.01
C MET A 154 38.94 -36.91 18.27
N GLU A 155 38.92 -35.81 17.52
CA GLU A 155 37.88 -34.78 17.64
C GLU A 155 36.49 -35.35 17.34
N GLN A 156 36.36 -36.16 16.29
CA GLN A 156 35.12 -36.83 15.94
C GLN A 156 34.72 -37.87 16.99
N TYR A 157 35.68 -38.65 17.51
CA TYR A 157 35.44 -39.64 18.56
C TYR A 157 34.83 -39.01 19.82
N PHE A 158 35.42 -37.92 20.33
CA PHE A 158 34.91 -37.24 21.53
C PHE A 158 33.58 -36.51 21.29
N GLY A 159 33.36 -35.99 20.08
CA GLY A 159 32.09 -35.37 19.69
C GLY A 159 30.92 -36.36 19.74
N VAL A 160 31.13 -37.58 19.22
CA VAL A 160 30.13 -38.64 19.24
C VAL A 160 30.00 -39.28 20.63
N ALA A 161 31.10 -39.43 21.38
CA ALA A 161 31.10 -40.00 22.72
C ALA A 161 30.36 -39.17 23.77
N ARG A 162 30.39 -37.84 23.66
CA ARG A 162 29.65 -36.95 24.56
C ARG A 162 28.13 -37.09 24.46
N ILE A 163 27.60 -37.51 23.31
CA ILE A 163 26.16 -37.66 23.07
C ILE A 163 25.57 -38.85 23.85
N GLY A 164 26.40 -39.75 24.39
CA GLY A 164 25.98 -40.93 25.15
C GLY A 164 26.05 -40.82 26.69
N VAL A 165 26.32 -39.64 27.26
CA VAL A 165 26.56 -39.44 28.71
C VAL A 165 25.43 -38.69 29.44
N ASP A 166 24.47 -38.11 28.74
CA ASP A 166 23.36 -37.34 29.34
C ASP A 166 22.03 -38.13 29.41
N GLU A 167 22.02 -39.29 30.07
CA GLU A 167 20.79 -39.98 30.54
C GLU A 167 20.94 -40.46 31.98
#